data_AF-A0A832HG36-F1
#
_entry.id   AF-A0A832HG36-F1
#
_cell.length_a   1.000
_cell.length_b   1.000
_cell.length_c   1.000
_cell.angle_alpha   90.00
_cell.angle_beta   90.00
_cell.angle_gamma   90.00
#
_symmetry.space_group_name_H-M   'P 1'
#
loop_
_entity.id
_entity.type
_entity.pdbx_description
1 polymer ?
#
loop_
_entity_poly.entity_id
_entity_poly.type
_entity_poly.pdbx_seq_one_letter_code
_entity_poly.pdbx_strand_id
1 'polypeptide(L)'
;MIVNLLALLLIVLLALYLMNQGWLTAVLVFVSALFASVLAIGLHELAAEPINSFRPEYGRGVAFLMILFFAFSALRIASDIVVPKGVKLPVIADRVGGAAFGFLAALTVVGSIIIGIELLPVGSKWLGFDRFAGENSMQAMDASGQPIAGVAAKPATTWLGAEGFTLAMYNLMTGGSMGGRNAFSENHPAFLTELYGKRHAVERGSIQATLPDLVKLVDSFLVNDPKAMGALGIRNTEGVRAFVVRLQIDQGSAQPKIAVDPDGYFRISPSQVRLVTTEGQLLFPVAFMDKGQVAEPIELGKTHFVLDAGEKSMIVTDWVFALPENAVPRLVEFKQLARFAIVEPKTRAYAAVSEAAYSPRKYRDNPATVSFQFADVAANGTKTPLKNVEVFITAAGAKKRAIDDKFTEAAKLLEGKAADWAASRNGWGDHLMANPAGLIEKSRLTQTANQARDLRTSDMETFLAFSRIVPMMVIAQATPSGARNVEALNKYFDDTIRPMLKPYELASDKSNDQGLYTRKVSKGDFAYIAKVKTADGFYLWTGEFKAESKAEVKPDVSTKAATIALTLKPQ
;
A
#
# COMPACT_ATOMS: atom_id res chain seq x y z
N MET A 1 -4.27 -13.21 -14.31
CA MET A 1 -4.59 -14.12 -15.43
C MET A 1 -6.07 -14.47 -15.50
N ILE A 2 -6.80 -14.60 -14.38
CA ILE A 2 -8.22 -15.01 -14.39
C ILE A 2 -9.10 -14.00 -15.14
N VAL A 3 -8.90 -12.69 -14.94
CA VAL A 3 -9.63 -11.64 -15.70
C VAL A 3 -9.48 -11.83 -17.20
N ASN A 4 -8.25 -12.05 -17.68
CA ASN A 4 -8.00 -12.21 -19.12
C ASN A 4 -8.73 -13.44 -19.68
N LEU A 5 -8.75 -14.55 -18.93
CA LEU A 5 -9.47 -15.76 -19.32
C LEU A 5 -10.98 -15.51 -19.36
N LEU A 6 -11.54 -14.86 -18.33
CA LEU A 6 -12.96 -14.53 -18.27
C LEU A 6 -13.37 -13.56 -19.37
N ALA A 7 -12.58 -12.52 -19.63
CA ALA A 7 -12.82 -11.57 -20.69
C ALA A 7 -12.78 -12.25 -22.07
N LEU A 8 -11.76 -13.08 -22.33
CA LEU A 8 -11.65 -13.85 -23.57
C LEU A 8 -12.86 -14.77 -23.77
N LEU A 9 -13.23 -15.53 -22.73
CA LEU A 9 -14.37 -16.44 -22.77
C LEU A 9 -15.67 -15.69 -23.07
N LEU A 10 -15.91 -14.58 -22.36
CA LEU A 10 -17.11 -13.77 -22.55
C LEU A 10 -17.16 -13.16 -23.96
N ILE A 11 -16.02 -12.71 -24.49
CA ILE A 11 -15.93 -12.17 -25.86
C ILE A 11 -16.28 -13.24 -26.90
N VAL A 12 -15.68 -14.44 -26.78
CA VAL A 12 -15.93 -15.55 -27.71
C VAL A 12 -17.39 -16.02 -27.63
N LEU A 13 -17.94 -16.18 -26.42
CA LEU A 13 -19.33 -16.61 -26.25
C LEU A 13 -20.33 -15.59 -26.82
N LEU A 14 -20.11 -14.29 -26.59
CA LEU A 14 -20.96 -13.24 -27.15
C LEU A 14 -20.85 -13.17 -28.68
N ALA A 15 -19.64 -13.30 -29.24
CA ALA A 15 -19.44 -13.31 -30.68
C ALA A 15 -20.13 -14.51 -31.36
N LEU A 16 -20.00 -15.72 -30.79
CA LEU A 16 -20.66 -16.93 -31.27
C LEU A 16 -22.19 -16.86 -31.13
N TYR A 17 -22.68 -16.28 -30.03
CA TYR A 17 -24.11 -16.04 -29.83
C TYR A 17 -24.66 -15.10 -30.92
N LEU A 18 -23.99 -13.97 -31.17
CA LEU A 18 -24.42 -12.99 -32.17
C LEU A 18 -24.24 -13.48 -33.61
N MET A 19 -23.25 -14.34 -33.88
CA MET A 19 -23.12 -15.06 -35.14
C MET A 19 -24.38 -15.86 -35.50
N ASN A 20 -25.03 -16.48 -34.49
CA ASN A 20 -26.24 -17.27 -34.69
C ASN A 20 -27.52 -16.41 -34.79
N GLN A 21 -27.49 -15.17 -34.32
CA GLN A 21 -28.62 -14.22 -34.38
C GLN A 21 -28.69 -13.44 -35.70
N GLY A 22 -27.66 -13.55 -36.53
CA GLY A 22 -27.54 -12.89 -37.82
C GLY A 22 -26.84 -11.53 -37.76
N TRP A 23 -26.41 -11.05 -38.92
CA TRP A 23 -25.59 -9.85 -39.09
C TRP A 23 -26.33 -8.59 -38.61
N LEU A 24 -27.57 -8.38 -39.04
CA LEU A 24 -28.33 -7.18 -38.67
C LEU A 24 -28.46 -7.03 -37.15
N THR A 25 -28.78 -8.13 -36.45
CA THR A 25 -28.86 -8.15 -34.98
C THR A 25 -27.51 -7.80 -34.34
N ALA A 26 -26.41 -8.37 -34.84
CA ALA A 26 -25.08 -8.09 -34.32
C ALA A 26 -24.67 -6.62 -34.49
N VAL A 27 -25.00 -5.99 -35.63
CA VAL A 27 -24.78 -4.56 -35.87
C VAL A 27 -25.57 -3.72 -34.88
N LEU A 28 -26.86 -4.02 -34.68
CA LEU A 28 -27.70 -3.27 -33.74
C LEU A 28 -27.21 -3.38 -32.31
N VAL A 29 -26.73 -4.56 -31.90
CA VAL A 29 -26.12 -4.76 -30.58
C VAL A 29 -24.81 -4.00 -30.46
N PHE A 30 -23.95 -4.00 -31.49
CA PHE A 30 -22.71 -3.23 -31.50
C PHE A 30 -22.97 -1.73 -31.35
N VAL A 31 -23.87 -1.18 -32.18
CA VAL A 31 -24.24 0.23 -32.14
C VAL A 31 -24.87 0.59 -30.79
N SER A 32 -25.81 -0.22 -30.30
CA SER A 32 -26.43 0.02 -28.98
C SER A 32 -25.40 0.01 -27.85
N ALA A 33 -24.46 -0.95 -27.85
CA ALA A 33 -23.39 -1.03 -26.86
C ALA A 33 -22.47 0.18 -26.93
N LEU A 34 -22.09 0.61 -28.14
CA LEU A 34 -21.23 1.76 -28.35
C LEU A 34 -21.87 3.04 -27.81
N PHE A 35 -23.12 3.33 -28.20
CA PHE A 35 -23.84 4.51 -27.75
C PHE A 35 -24.13 4.48 -26.25
N ALA A 36 -24.56 3.34 -25.70
CA ALA A 36 -24.78 3.18 -24.26
C ALA A 36 -23.50 3.44 -23.46
N SER A 37 -22.37 2.99 -23.98
CA SER A 37 -21.08 3.15 -23.33
C SER A 37 -20.55 4.59 -23.38
N VAL A 38 -20.70 5.27 -24.53
CA VAL A 38 -20.41 6.71 -24.66
C VAL A 38 -21.33 7.53 -23.74
N LEU A 39 -22.61 7.18 -23.65
CA LEU A 39 -23.55 7.84 -22.75
C LEU A 39 -23.16 7.61 -21.27
N ALA A 40 -22.77 6.38 -20.92
CA ALA A 40 -22.31 6.05 -19.58
C ALA A 40 -21.09 6.87 -19.19
N ILE A 41 -20.05 6.95 -20.04
CA ILE A 41 -18.88 7.78 -19.71
C ILE A 41 -19.21 9.27 -19.68
N GLY A 42 -20.12 9.76 -20.53
CA GLY A 42 -20.52 11.17 -20.53
C GLY A 42 -21.33 11.59 -19.30
N LEU A 43 -22.14 10.69 -18.73
CA LEU A 43 -23.08 11.01 -17.64
C LEU A 43 -22.68 10.46 -16.27
N HIS A 44 -21.71 9.54 -16.17
CA HIS A 44 -21.40 8.88 -14.90
C HIS A 44 -20.96 9.84 -13.78
N GLU A 45 -20.26 10.93 -14.10
CA GLU A 45 -19.83 11.89 -13.08
C GLU A 45 -21.02 12.67 -12.49
N LEU A 46 -21.99 13.04 -13.33
CA LEU A 46 -23.21 13.71 -12.90
C LEU A 46 -24.10 12.76 -12.09
N ALA A 47 -24.28 11.53 -12.59
CA ALA A 47 -25.08 10.52 -11.89
C ALA A 47 -24.41 9.96 -10.62
N ALA A 48 -23.11 10.19 -10.43
CA ALA A 48 -22.40 9.81 -9.21
C ALA A 48 -22.72 10.73 -8.03
N GLU A 49 -23.19 11.96 -8.25
CA GLU A 49 -23.42 12.95 -7.19
C GLU A 49 -24.33 12.42 -6.05
N PRO A 50 -25.49 11.79 -6.33
CA PRO A 50 -26.34 11.22 -5.27
C PRO A 50 -25.70 10.02 -4.55
N ILE A 51 -24.75 9.34 -5.17
CA ILE A 51 -24.05 8.20 -4.56
C ILE A 51 -22.87 8.71 -3.72
N ASN A 52 -22.22 9.79 -4.16
CA ASN A 52 -21.11 10.43 -3.49
C ASN A 52 -21.49 10.98 -2.11
N SER A 53 -22.77 11.30 -1.89
CA SER A 53 -23.29 11.70 -0.58
C SER A 53 -23.34 10.55 0.44
N PHE A 54 -23.14 9.30 0.02
CA PHE A 54 -23.09 8.14 0.92
C PHE A 54 -21.72 7.47 0.90
N ARG A 55 -21.18 7.24 -0.30
CA ARG A 55 -19.96 6.45 -0.54
C ARG A 55 -19.22 7.01 -1.76
N PRO A 56 -18.42 8.09 -1.60
CA PRO A 56 -17.76 8.77 -2.71
C PRO A 56 -16.82 7.87 -3.51
N GLU A 57 -16.16 6.92 -2.85
CA GLU A 57 -15.28 5.95 -3.52
C GLU A 57 -16.01 4.98 -4.47
N TYR A 58 -17.31 4.74 -4.31
CA TYR A 58 -18.09 3.86 -5.19
C TYR A 58 -18.89 4.61 -6.25
N GLY A 59 -19.11 5.92 -6.06
CA GLY A 59 -20.11 6.67 -6.82
C GLY A 59 -19.91 6.62 -8.32
N ARG A 60 -18.68 6.84 -8.80
CA ARG A 60 -18.39 6.85 -10.24
C ARG A 60 -18.54 5.48 -10.90
N GLY A 61 -18.01 4.42 -10.30
CA GLY A 61 -18.10 3.07 -10.86
C GLY A 61 -19.53 2.53 -10.88
N VAL A 62 -20.28 2.73 -9.79
CA VAL A 62 -21.69 2.30 -9.71
C VAL A 62 -22.55 3.10 -10.68
N ALA A 63 -22.42 4.43 -10.72
CA ALA A 63 -23.16 5.27 -11.67
C ALA A 63 -22.88 4.87 -13.12
N PHE A 64 -21.60 4.66 -13.47
CA PHE A 64 -21.20 4.22 -14.80
C PHE A 64 -21.87 2.89 -15.18
N LEU A 65 -21.78 1.87 -14.32
CA LEU A 65 -22.35 0.54 -14.59
C LEU A 65 -23.88 0.58 -14.68
N MET A 66 -24.55 1.37 -13.84
CA MET A 66 -26.01 1.52 -13.91
C MET A 66 -26.44 2.20 -15.21
N ILE A 67 -25.81 3.31 -15.59
CA ILE A 67 -26.14 4.00 -16.85
C ILE A 67 -25.87 3.06 -18.03
N LEU A 68 -24.73 2.38 -18.05
CA LEU A 68 -24.41 1.42 -19.10
C LEU A 68 -25.51 0.36 -19.25
N PHE A 69 -25.96 -0.23 -18.14
CA PHE A 69 -27.01 -1.25 -18.13
C PHE A 69 -28.35 -0.71 -18.64
N PHE A 70 -28.83 0.41 -18.09
CA PHE A 70 -30.14 0.96 -18.46
C PHE A 70 -30.15 1.54 -19.88
N ALA A 71 -29.10 2.27 -20.28
CA ALA A 71 -28.97 2.82 -21.62
C ALA A 71 -28.87 1.71 -22.67
N PHE A 72 -28.06 0.67 -22.43
CA PHE A 72 -27.95 -0.46 -23.34
C PHE A 72 -29.29 -1.18 -23.49
N SER A 73 -29.98 -1.45 -22.39
CA SER A 73 -31.30 -2.11 -22.41
C SER A 73 -32.35 -1.29 -23.16
N ALA A 74 -32.40 0.02 -22.91
CA ALA A 74 -33.33 0.94 -23.58
C ALA A 74 -33.05 1.02 -25.09
N LEU A 75 -31.79 1.22 -25.49
CA LEU A 75 -31.38 1.27 -26.90
C LEU A 75 -31.63 -0.05 -27.61
N ARG A 76 -31.43 -1.18 -26.91
CA ARG A 76 -31.69 -2.52 -27.46
C ARG A 76 -33.18 -2.74 -27.73
N ILE A 77 -34.05 -2.39 -26.77
CA ILE A 77 -35.51 -2.49 -26.92
C ILE A 77 -35.99 -1.56 -28.03
N ALA A 78 -35.51 -0.31 -28.06
CA ALA A 78 -35.85 0.63 -29.11
C ALA A 78 -35.44 0.11 -30.50
N SER A 79 -34.25 -0.48 -30.62
CA SER A 79 -33.77 -1.08 -31.87
C SER A 79 -34.65 -2.24 -32.33
N ASP A 80 -35.13 -3.07 -31.41
CA ASP A 80 -36.05 -4.18 -31.74
C ASP A 80 -37.43 -3.73 -32.20
N ILE A 81 -37.89 -2.56 -31.74
CA ILE A 81 -39.17 -1.98 -32.15
C ILE A 81 -39.03 -1.32 -33.53
N VAL A 82 -37.94 -0.58 -33.75
CA VAL A 82 -37.72 0.20 -34.96
C VAL A 82 -37.36 -0.67 -36.16
N VAL A 83 -36.57 -1.72 -35.95
CA VAL A 83 -36.08 -2.55 -37.05
C VAL A 83 -37.05 -3.69 -37.34
N PRO A 84 -37.62 -3.75 -38.55
CA PRO A 84 -38.54 -4.82 -38.92
C PRO A 84 -37.86 -6.19 -38.83
N LYS A 85 -38.55 -7.16 -38.23
CA LYS A 85 -38.10 -8.56 -38.23
C LYS A 85 -38.17 -9.12 -39.66
N GLY A 86 -37.11 -9.79 -40.12
CA GLY A 86 -37.18 -10.63 -41.32
C GLY A 86 -36.30 -10.25 -42.51
N VAL A 87 -35.27 -9.41 -42.35
CA VAL A 87 -34.24 -9.23 -43.39
C VAL A 87 -33.46 -10.54 -43.55
N LYS A 88 -33.65 -11.23 -44.68
CA LYS A 88 -32.93 -12.47 -45.00
C LYS A 88 -31.72 -12.17 -45.87
N LEU A 89 -30.54 -12.41 -45.33
CA LEU A 89 -29.29 -12.40 -46.10
C LEU A 89 -28.87 -13.84 -46.43
N PRO A 90 -28.00 -14.06 -47.43
CA PRO A 90 -27.38 -15.35 -47.65
C PRO A 90 -26.70 -15.84 -46.36
N VAL A 91 -26.91 -17.11 -46.00
CA VAL A 91 -26.48 -17.67 -44.69
C VAL A 91 -25.01 -17.42 -44.38
N ILE A 92 -24.13 -17.48 -45.38
CA ILE A 92 -22.70 -17.24 -45.20
C ILE A 92 -22.44 -15.78 -44.85
N ALA A 93 -23.03 -14.83 -45.59
CA ALA A 93 -22.89 -13.41 -45.33
C ALA A 93 -23.47 -13.03 -43.95
N ASP A 94 -24.60 -13.64 -43.59
CA ASP A 94 -25.27 -13.41 -42.31
C ASP A 94 -24.42 -13.89 -41.12
N ARG A 95 -23.82 -15.09 -41.23
CA ARG A 95 -22.95 -15.63 -40.18
C ARG A 95 -21.62 -14.88 -40.07
N VAL A 96 -20.98 -14.57 -41.21
CA VAL A 96 -19.68 -13.86 -41.20
C VAL A 96 -19.87 -12.44 -40.67
N GLY A 97 -20.90 -11.72 -41.16
CA GLY A 97 -21.25 -10.39 -40.65
C GLY A 97 -21.64 -10.44 -39.17
N GLY A 98 -22.45 -11.43 -38.78
CA GLY A 98 -22.84 -11.67 -37.39
C GLY A 98 -21.65 -11.93 -36.47
N ALA A 99 -20.68 -12.73 -36.90
CA ALA A 99 -19.46 -13.00 -36.14
C ALA A 99 -18.56 -11.76 -36.04
N ALA A 100 -18.36 -11.03 -37.13
CA ALA A 100 -17.50 -9.84 -37.16
C ALA A 100 -18.06 -8.71 -36.29
N PHE A 101 -19.32 -8.33 -36.49
CA PHE A 101 -19.97 -7.30 -35.65
C PHE A 101 -20.25 -7.82 -34.24
N GLY A 102 -20.48 -9.13 -34.08
CA GLY A 102 -20.63 -9.76 -32.77
C GLY A 102 -19.37 -9.67 -31.94
N PHE A 103 -18.20 -9.84 -32.56
CA PHE A 103 -16.91 -9.65 -31.92
C PHE A 103 -16.67 -8.18 -31.50
N LEU A 104 -16.97 -7.20 -32.37
CA LEU A 104 -16.86 -5.77 -32.03
C LEU A 104 -17.83 -5.36 -30.92
N ALA A 105 -19.06 -5.87 -30.95
CA ALA A 105 -20.04 -5.71 -29.88
C ALA A 105 -19.50 -6.26 -28.57
N ALA A 106 -18.95 -7.47 -28.60
CA ALA A 106 -18.41 -8.13 -27.43
C ALA A 106 -17.20 -7.38 -26.85
N LEU A 107 -16.26 -6.90 -27.68
CA LEU A 107 -15.16 -6.05 -27.23
C LEU A 107 -15.68 -4.78 -26.53
N THR A 108 -16.68 -4.12 -27.12
CA THR A 108 -17.26 -2.90 -26.56
C THR A 108 -17.91 -3.17 -25.20
N VAL A 109 -18.79 -4.18 -25.11
CA VAL A 109 -19.51 -4.53 -23.87
C VAL A 109 -18.53 -4.96 -22.78
N VAL A 110 -17.64 -5.90 -23.08
CA VAL A 110 -16.68 -6.44 -22.08
C VAL A 110 -15.68 -5.37 -21.66
N GLY A 111 -15.16 -4.57 -22.59
CA GLY A 111 -14.27 -3.45 -22.29
C GLY A 111 -14.94 -2.39 -21.41
N SER A 112 -16.22 -2.08 -21.67
CA SER A 112 -17.00 -1.14 -20.85
C SER A 112 -17.19 -1.67 -19.43
N ILE A 113 -17.53 -2.96 -19.28
CA ILE A 113 -17.68 -3.59 -17.96
C ILE A 113 -16.35 -3.56 -17.19
N ILE A 114 -15.23 -3.89 -17.84
CA ILE A 114 -13.90 -3.83 -17.22
C ILE A 114 -13.60 -2.41 -16.75
N ILE A 115 -13.82 -1.40 -17.59
CA ILE A 115 -13.66 0.02 -17.21
C ILE A 115 -14.53 0.37 -16.01
N GLY A 116 -15.80 -0.07 -16.00
CA GLY A 116 -16.72 0.14 -14.88
C GLY A 116 -16.26 -0.53 -13.58
N ILE A 117 -15.67 -1.72 -13.65
CA ILE A 117 -15.07 -2.40 -12.50
C ILE A 117 -13.80 -1.66 -12.04
N GLU A 118 -12.97 -1.17 -12.96
CA GLU A 118 -11.76 -0.40 -12.63
C GLU A 118 -12.06 0.99 -12.04
N LEU A 119 -13.28 1.51 -12.25
CA LEU A 119 -13.80 2.71 -11.57
C LEU A 119 -14.26 2.43 -10.13
N LEU A 120 -14.46 1.17 -9.74
CA LEU A 120 -14.76 0.80 -8.35
C LEU A 120 -13.47 0.77 -7.51
N PRO A 121 -13.57 0.90 -6.17
CA PRO A 121 -12.42 0.87 -5.27
C PRO A 121 -11.93 -0.57 -5.05
N VAL A 122 -11.73 -1.33 -6.13
CA VAL A 122 -11.07 -2.63 -6.11
C VAL A 122 -9.56 -2.43 -5.94
N GLY A 123 -8.86 -3.38 -5.32
CA GLY A 123 -7.41 -3.28 -5.18
C GLY A 123 -6.70 -3.14 -6.55
N SER A 124 -5.46 -2.64 -6.56
CA SER A 124 -4.64 -2.52 -7.77
C SER A 124 -4.56 -3.84 -8.54
N LYS A 125 -4.43 -4.96 -7.80
CA LYS A 125 -4.56 -6.34 -8.28
C LYS A 125 -5.96 -6.87 -8.03
N TRP A 126 -6.70 -7.22 -9.08
CA TRP A 126 -8.02 -7.84 -8.97
C TRP A 126 -8.09 -9.10 -9.85
N LEU A 127 -8.52 -10.22 -9.27
CA LEU A 127 -8.58 -11.53 -9.95
C LEU A 127 -7.26 -11.88 -10.69
N GLY A 128 -6.13 -11.52 -10.09
CA GLY A 128 -4.79 -11.73 -10.62
C GLY A 128 -4.46 -10.94 -11.88
N PHE A 129 -5.26 -9.95 -12.26
CA PHE A 129 -4.88 -8.95 -13.25
C PHE A 129 -4.26 -7.76 -12.53
N ASP A 130 -3.08 -7.37 -13.01
CA ASP A 130 -2.36 -6.19 -12.57
C ASP A 130 -1.91 -5.46 -13.83
N ARG A 131 -2.38 -4.21 -14.00
CA ARG A 131 -2.09 -3.42 -15.18
C ARG A 131 -0.60 -3.09 -15.30
N PHE A 132 0.12 -3.03 -14.18
CA PHE A 132 1.53 -2.70 -14.21
C PHE A 132 2.43 -3.87 -13.82
N ALA A 133 1.92 -5.06 -13.51
CA ALA A 133 2.72 -6.24 -13.11
C ALA A 133 3.53 -6.06 -11.80
N GLY A 134 2.96 -5.38 -10.80
CA GLY A 134 3.55 -5.27 -9.47
C GLY A 134 3.27 -3.94 -8.78
N GLU A 135 3.69 -3.83 -7.51
CA GLU A 135 3.54 -2.60 -6.73
C GLU A 135 4.48 -1.49 -7.19
N ASN A 136 5.62 -1.82 -7.82
CA ASN A 136 6.67 -0.85 -8.19
C ASN A 136 6.63 -0.39 -9.65
N SER A 137 5.68 -0.87 -10.43
CA SER A 137 5.82 -0.92 -11.88
C SER A 137 4.93 0.08 -12.61
N MET A 138 4.23 0.95 -11.87
CA MET A 138 3.58 2.11 -12.45
C MET A 138 4.61 3.12 -12.99
N GLN A 139 5.86 3.09 -12.53
CA GLN A 139 6.89 4.02 -12.97
C GLN A 139 7.65 3.48 -14.20
N ALA A 140 7.80 4.31 -15.24
CA ALA A 140 8.59 3.96 -16.40
C ALA A 140 10.07 3.81 -16.01
N MET A 141 10.78 2.91 -16.67
CA MET A 141 12.23 2.72 -16.49
C MET A 141 12.96 3.24 -17.73
N ASP A 142 14.11 3.87 -17.54
CA ASP A 142 15.01 4.24 -18.62
C ASP A 142 15.81 3.04 -19.14
N ALA A 143 16.67 3.26 -20.15
CA ALA A 143 17.52 2.21 -20.71
C ALA A 143 18.53 1.63 -19.71
N SER A 144 18.81 2.33 -18.61
CA SER A 144 19.67 1.88 -17.51
C SER A 144 18.88 1.17 -16.39
N GLY A 145 17.57 0.98 -16.57
CA GLY A 145 16.69 0.37 -15.58
C GLY A 145 16.38 1.28 -14.38
N GLN A 146 16.68 2.57 -14.49
CA GLN A 146 16.38 3.55 -13.45
C GLN A 146 14.97 4.13 -13.66
N PRO A 147 14.22 4.39 -12.58
CA PRO A 147 12.90 4.97 -12.69
C PRO A 147 12.96 6.38 -13.28
N ILE A 148 12.19 6.61 -14.34
CA ILE A 148 11.96 7.93 -14.92
C ILE A 148 10.94 8.63 -14.02
N ALA A 149 11.34 9.75 -13.42
CA ALA A 149 10.51 10.49 -12.49
C ALA A 149 9.23 11.01 -13.19
N GLY A 150 8.07 10.73 -12.60
CA GLY A 150 6.77 11.31 -13.02
C GLY A 150 6.17 10.73 -14.30
N VAL A 151 6.87 9.81 -14.96
CA VAL A 151 6.41 9.13 -16.17
C VAL A 151 5.87 7.76 -15.81
N ALA A 152 4.62 7.49 -16.17
CA ALA A 152 4.03 6.17 -15.97
C ALA A 152 4.59 5.16 -16.98
N ALA A 153 4.79 3.91 -16.56
CA ALA A 153 5.14 2.81 -17.44
C ALA A 153 4.04 2.57 -18.49
N LYS A 154 4.34 1.74 -19.49
CA LYS A 154 3.33 1.29 -20.43
C LYS A 154 2.38 0.32 -19.73
N PRO A 155 1.07 0.60 -19.65
CA PRO A 155 0.13 -0.32 -19.02
C PRO A 155 0.01 -1.62 -19.82
N ALA A 156 -0.05 -2.75 -19.13
CA ALA A 156 -0.52 -3.99 -19.69
C ALA A 156 -2.01 -3.88 -20.06
N THR A 157 -2.40 -4.58 -21.10
CA THR A 157 -3.79 -4.70 -21.54
C THR A 157 -4.29 -6.11 -21.26
N THR A 158 -5.61 -6.29 -21.24
CA THR A 158 -6.17 -7.63 -21.39
C THR A 158 -5.72 -8.25 -22.72
N TRP A 159 -5.79 -9.58 -22.85
CA TRP A 159 -5.27 -10.30 -24.02
C TRP A 159 -5.83 -9.80 -25.36
N LEU A 160 -7.10 -9.42 -25.39
CA LEU A 160 -7.75 -8.84 -26.58
C LEU A 160 -7.85 -7.30 -26.52
N GLY A 161 -7.33 -6.67 -25.46
CA GLY A 161 -7.34 -5.22 -25.29
C GLY A 161 -8.75 -4.60 -25.33
N ALA A 162 -9.76 -5.30 -24.79
CA ALA A 162 -11.16 -4.88 -24.91
C ALA A 162 -11.39 -3.48 -24.31
N GLU A 163 -10.82 -3.19 -23.15
CA GLU A 163 -10.87 -1.85 -22.53
C GLU A 163 -10.14 -0.78 -23.35
N GLY A 164 -9.05 -1.15 -24.04
CA GLY A 164 -8.32 -0.24 -24.93
C GLY A 164 -9.12 0.07 -26.20
N PHE A 165 -9.77 -0.93 -26.78
CA PHE A 165 -10.70 -0.76 -27.90
C PHE A 165 -11.86 0.15 -27.51
N THR A 166 -12.52 -0.11 -26.38
CA THR A 166 -13.62 0.72 -25.88
C THR A 166 -13.16 2.17 -25.62
N LEU A 167 -12.00 2.37 -25.00
CA LEU A 167 -11.45 3.71 -24.78
C LEU A 167 -11.13 4.44 -26.10
N ALA A 168 -10.60 3.74 -27.10
CA ALA A 168 -10.37 4.31 -28.42
C ALA A 168 -11.68 4.78 -29.07
N MET A 169 -12.77 4.00 -28.89
CA MET A 169 -14.10 4.40 -29.34
C MET A 169 -14.62 5.63 -28.57
N TYR A 170 -14.39 5.73 -27.25
CA TYR A 170 -14.75 6.94 -26.50
C TYR A 170 -14.05 8.18 -27.05
N ASN A 171 -12.74 8.08 -27.29
CA ASN A 171 -11.94 9.19 -27.82
C ASN A 171 -12.40 9.59 -29.22
N LEU A 172 -12.71 8.61 -30.08
CA LEU A 172 -13.25 8.88 -31.42
C LEU A 172 -14.60 9.61 -31.37
N MET A 173 -15.53 9.12 -30.55
CA MET A 173 -16.89 9.65 -30.51
C MET A 173 -16.97 11.01 -29.79
N THR A 174 -16.25 11.16 -28.68
CA THR A 174 -16.21 12.40 -27.89
C THR A 174 -15.27 13.47 -28.47
N GLY A 175 -14.35 13.09 -29.35
CA GLY A 175 -13.61 14.05 -30.19
C GLY A 175 -14.40 14.51 -31.42
N GLY A 176 -15.50 13.83 -31.75
CA GLY A 176 -16.37 14.12 -32.88
C GLY A 176 -17.69 14.79 -32.47
N SER A 177 -18.78 14.37 -33.12
CA SER A 177 -20.11 14.97 -32.96
C SER A 177 -20.77 14.74 -31.60
N MET A 178 -20.26 13.80 -30.80
CA MET A 178 -20.75 13.55 -29.43
C MET A 178 -19.86 14.20 -28.36
N GLY A 179 -18.90 15.01 -28.77
CA GLY A 179 -18.08 15.80 -27.87
C GLY A 179 -18.86 16.92 -27.20
N GLY A 180 -18.59 17.13 -25.91
CA GLY A 180 -18.97 18.36 -25.23
C GLY A 180 -18.00 19.50 -25.57
N ARG A 181 -17.86 20.46 -24.66
CA ARG A 181 -16.88 21.56 -24.81
C ARG A 181 -15.42 21.07 -24.87
N ASN A 182 -15.16 19.90 -24.30
CA ASN A 182 -13.83 19.30 -24.23
C ASN A 182 -13.98 17.82 -24.62
N ALA A 183 -13.06 17.28 -25.43
CA ALA A 183 -13.03 15.85 -25.70
C ALA A 183 -12.68 15.06 -24.43
N PHE A 184 -13.11 13.80 -24.34
CA PHE A 184 -12.81 12.96 -23.17
C PHE A 184 -11.29 12.82 -22.95
N SER A 185 -10.54 12.61 -24.03
CA SER A 185 -9.07 12.50 -24.01
C SER A 185 -8.35 13.75 -23.54
N GLU A 186 -8.97 14.93 -23.62
CA GLU A 186 -8.34 16.15 -23.09
C GLU A 186 -8.32 16.17 -21.57
N ASN A 187 -9.37 15.65 -20.92
CA ASN A 187 -9.45 15.58 -19.46
C ASN A 187 -8.89 14.26 -18.91
N HIS A 188 -8.89 13.20 -19.73
CA HIS A 188 -8.52 11.84 -19.36
C HIS A 188 -7.58 11.18 -20.38
N PRO A 189 -6.43 11.79 -20.70
CA PRO A 189 -5.59 11.34 -21.81
C PRO A 189 -5.04 9.92 -21.67
N ALA A 190 -4.79 9.48 -20.43
CA ALA A 190 -4.36 8.13 -20.11
C ALA A 190 -5.33 7.50 -19.10
N PHE A 191 -6.62 7.47 -19.45
CA PHE A 191 -7.71 7.08 -18.54
C PHE A 191 -7.46 5.75 -17.80
N LEU A 192 -6.99 4.70 -18.48
CA LEU A 192 -6.72 3.42 -17.82
C LEU A 192 -5.58 3.48 -16.79
N THR A 193 -4.55 4.30 -17.05
CA THR A 193 -3.45 4.55 -16.10
C THR A 193 -3.95 5.35 -14.91
N GLU A 194 -4.82 6.34 -15.16
CA GLU A 194 -5.52 7.08 -14.12
C GLU A 194 -6.35 6.15 -13.23
N LEU A 195 -7.19 5.28 -13.80
CA LEU A 195 -8.01 4.34 -13.03
C LEU A 195 -7.16 3.42 -12.15
N TYR A 196 -5.99 3.01 -12.64
CA TYR A 196 -5.05 2.24 -11.83
C TYR A 196 -4.50 3.05 -10.65
N GLY A 197 -4.02 4.28 -10.88
CA GLY A 197 -3.49 5.14 -9.82
C GLY A 197 -4.55 5.46 -8.76
N LYS A 198 -5.81 5.64 -9.17
CA LYS A 198 -6.94 5.84 -8.26
C LYS A 198 -7.18 4.67 -7.30
N ARG A 199 -6.90 3.44 -7.75
CA ARG A 199 -7.05 2.18 -6.99
C ARG A 199 -5.80 1.83 -6.17
N HIS A 200 -4.66 2.47 -6.45
CA HIS A 200 -3.42 2.26 -5.72
C HIS A 200 -3.45 3.02 -4.39
N ALA A 201 -4.14 2.44 -3.42
CA ALA A 201 -4.27 2.98 -2.08
C ALA A 201 -3.16 2.47 -1.15
N VAL A 202 -2.80 3.26 -0.13
CA VAL A 202 -1.78 2.91 0.86
C VAL A 202 -2.16 1.65 1.63
N GLU A 203 -3.42 1.59 2.07
CA GLU A 203 -3.97 0.48 2.85
C GLU A 203 -5.38 0.13 2.34
N ARG A 204 -5.76 -1.15 2.50
CA ARG A 204 -7.13 -1.58 2.26
C ARG A 204 -8.06 -0.86 3.24
N GLY A 205 -9.06 -0.16 2.70
CA GLY A 205 -10.02 0.61 3.50
C GLY A 205 -9.62 2.07 3.76
N SER A 206 -8.43 2.50 3.31
CA SER A 206 -8.13 3.93 3.28
C SER A 206 -9.04 4.67 2.31
N ILE A 207 -9.40 5.91 2.64
CA ILE A 207 -10.28 6.75 1.83
C ILE A 207 -9.59 7.08 0.50
N GLN A 208 -10.18 6.58 -0.60
CA GLN A 208 -9.64 6.73 -1.96
C GLN A 208 -10.19 7.95 -2.69
N ALA A 209 -11.33 8.49 -2.24
CA ALA A 209 -12.02 9.60 -2.86
C ALA A 209 -12.16 10.76 -1.87
N THR A 210 -11.82 11.98 -2.27
CA THR A 210 -12.00 13.18 -1.45
C THR A 210 -12.88 14.17 -2.18
N LEU A 211 -13.95 14.60 -1.53
CA LEU A 211 -14.91 15.54 -2.11
C LEU A 211 -14.25 16.89 -2.44
N PRO A 212 -14.67 17.58 -3.51
CA PRO A 212 -14.05 18.85 -3.93
C PRO A 212 -14.11 19.96 -2.88
N ASP A 213 -15.11 19.98 -2.00
CA ASP A 213 -15.27 21.01 -0.96
C ASP A 213 -14.26 20.86 0.19
N LEU A 214 -13.66 19.68 0.34
CA LEU A 214 -12.63 19.39 1.34
C LEU A 214 -11.21 19.72 0.87
N VAL A 215 -11.02 20.09 -0.40
CA VAL A 215 -9.69 20.39 -0.94
C VAL A 215 -9.71 21.78 -1.56
N LYS A 216 -8.68 22.57 -1.27
CA LYS A 216 -8.50 23.91 -1.82
C LYS A 216 -7.14 23.97 -2.50
N LEU A 217 -7.15 24.37 -3.77
CA LEU A 217 -5.93 24.79 -4.45
C LEU A 217 -5.51 26.15 -3.88
N VAL A 218 -4.50 26.16 -3.02
CA VAL A 218 -4.00 27.38 -2.37
C VAL A 218 -3.13 28.16 -3.33
N ASP A 219 -2.25 27.45 -4.04
CA ASP A 219 -1.27 28.06 -4.92
C ASP A 219 -0.80 27.07 -5.99
N SER A 220 -0.38 27.60 -7.14
CA SER A 220 0.25 26.82 -8.20
C SER A 220 1.20 27.71 -8.99
N PHE A 221 2.46 27.29 -9.14
CA PHE A 221 3.49 28.14 -9.73
C PHE A 221 4.60 27.34 -10.41
N LEU A 222 5.24 27.98 -11.38
CA LEU A 222 6.40 27.46 -12.09
C LEU A 222 7.69 27.92 -11.40
N VAL A 223 8.64 27.00 -11.27
CA VAL A 223 9.98 27.25 -10.76
C VAL A 223 10.99 26.95 -11.88
N ASN A 224 11.62 28.01 -12.37
CA ASN A 224 12.58 27.94 -13.49
C ASN A 224 14.04 28.08 -13.04
N ASP A 225 14.30 28.46 -11.79
CA ASP A 225 15.67 28.58 -11.28
C ASP A 225 16.32 27.19 -11.18
N PRO A 226 17.42 26.91 -11.89
CA PRO A 226 18.10 25.61 -11.84
C PRO A 226 18.51 25.19 -10.43
N LYS A 227 18.90 26.15 -9.58
CA LYS A 227 19.30 25.87 -8.21
C LYS A 227 18.10 25.43 -7.38
N ALA A 228 16.98 26.14 -7.49
CA ALA A 228 15.72 25.74 -6.87
C ALA A 228 15.23 24.39 -7.40
N MET A 229 15.31 24.12 -8.71
CA MET A 229 14.94 22.82 -9.29
C MET A 229 15.76 21.66 -8.71
N GLY A 230 17.08 21.85 -8.55
CA GLY A 230 17.94 20.85 -7.91
C GLY A 230 17.54 20.57 -6.45
N ALA A 231 17.17 21.61 -5.70
CA ALA A 231 16.62 21.46 -4.34
C ALA A 231 15.25 20.77 -4.31
N LEU A 232 14.49 20.86 -5.41
CA LEU A 232 13.22 20.16 -5.62
C LEU A 232 13.39 18.70 -6.08
N GLY A 233 14.62 18.20 -6.17
CA GLY A 233 14.91 16.84 -6.63
C GLY A 233 14.69 16.65 -8.14
N ILE A 234 14.47 17.73 -8.90
CA ILE A 234 14.35 17.68 -10.35
C ILE A 234 15.75 17.89 -10.93
N ARG A 235 16.23 16.89 -11.67
CA ARG A 235 17.45 17.05 -12.47
C ARG A 235 17.19 18.12 -13.52
N ASN A 236 18.07 19.11 -13.61
CA ASN A 236 18.02 20.13 -14.65
C ASN A 236 18.36 19.49 -16.00
N THR A 237 17.38 18.80 -16.57
CA THR A 237 17.41 18.29 -17.95
C THR A 237 16.87 19.40 -18.83
N GLU A 238 17.54 19.68 -19.95
CA GLU A 238 17.05 20.65 -20.94
C GLU A 238 15.58 20.34 -21.29
N GLY A 239 14.74 21.38 -21.28
CA GLY A 239 13.32 21.27 -21.63
C GLY A 239 12.39 20.78 -20.51
N VAL A 240 12.83 20.73 -19.24
CA VAL A 240 11.96 20.39 -18.08
C VAL A 240 11.96 21.52 -17.06
N ARG A 241 10.78 21.87 -16.53
CA ARG A 241 10.58 22.86 -15.48
C ARG A 241 9.91 22.21 -14.27
N ALA A 242 10.15 22.76 -13.08
CA ALA A 242 9.41 22.34 -11.89
C ALA A 242 8.08 23.08 -11.82
N PHE A 243 6.98 22.33 -11.66
CA PHE A 243 5.66 22.88 -11.38
C PHE A 243 5.20 22.45 -10.00
N VAL A 244 4.92 23.41 -9.12
CA VAL A 244 4.54 23.15 -7.73
C VAL A 244 3.05 23.43 -7.55
N VAL A 245 2.33 22.47 -6.97
CA VAL A 245 0.92 22.58 -6.61
C VAL A 245 0.78 22.47 -5.10
N ARG A 246 0.22 23.52 -4.48
CA ARG A 246 -0.08 23.55 -3.05
C ARG A 246 -1.56 23.32 -2.80
N LEU A 247 -1.85 22.25 -2.09
CA LEU A 247 -3.22 21.87 -1.71
C LEU A 247 -3.39 21.99 -0.20
N GLN A 248 -4.52 22.55 0.20
CA GLN A 248 -5.00 22.54 1.57
C GLN A 248 -6.20 21.60 1.65
N ILE A 249 -6.10 20.60 2.52
CA ILE A 249 -7.10 19.56 2.72
C ILE A 249 -7.74 19.77 4.08
N ASP A 250 -9.05 20.01 4.10
CA ASP A 250 -9.86 19.99 5.32
C ASP A 250 -10.09 18.53 5.73
N GLN A 251 -9.92 18.23 7.01
CA GLN A 251 -10.19 16.89 7.52
C GLN A 251 -11.66 16.49 7.29
N GLY A 252 -12.57 17.46 7.34
CA GLY A 252 -14.00 17.23 7.42
C GLY A 252 -14.43 16.71 8.79
N SER A 253 -15.73 16.74 9.07
CA SER A 253 -16.27 16.44 10.41
C SER A 253 -17.05 15.12 10.49
N ALA A 254 -17.55 14.60 9.36
CA ALA A 254 -18.38 13.39 9.34
C ALA A 254 -18.44 12.78 7.93
N GLN A 255 -18.63 11.46 7.84
CA GLN A 255 -18.89 10.79 6.57
C GLN A 255 -20.17 11.35 5.91
N PRO A 256 -20.19 11.53 4.57
CA PRO A 256 -19.15 11.22 3.58
C PRO A 256 -18.07 12.32 3.45
N LYS A 257 -18.23 13.45 4.13
CA LYS A 257 -17.36 14.63 4.06
C LYS A 257 -16.19 14.49 5.03
N ILE A 258 -15.34 13.51 4.76
CA ILE A 258 -14.11 13.29 5.52
C ILE A 258 -12.97 12.94 4.55
N ALA A 259 -11.81 13.57 4.73
CA ALA A 259 -10.60 13.31 3.94
C ALA A 259 -9.62 12.38 4.67
N VAL A 260 -9.79 12.25 5.99
CA VAL A 260 -8.95 11.53 6.93
C VAL A 260 -9.59 10.19 7.28
N ASP A 261 -8.77 9.15 7.40
CA ASP A 261 -9.26 7.83 7.78
C ASP A 261 -9.80 7.84 9.23
N PRO A 262 -10.64 6.86 9.63
CA PRO A 262 -11.25 6.83 10.97
C PRO A 262 -10.25 6.80 12.14
N ASP A 263 -8.98 6.50 11.88
CA ASP A 263 -7.89 6.49 12.86
C ASP A 263 -7.14 7.83 12.96
N GLY A 264 -7.61 8.88 12.27
CA GLY A 264 -7.04 10.22 12.33
C GLY A 264 -5.87 10.46 11.38
N TYR A 265 -5.51 9.48 10.54
CA TYR A 265 -4.44 9.63 9.57
C TYR A 265 -4.96 9.95 8.17
N PHE A 266 -4.29 10.89 7.52
CA PHE A 266 -4.48 11.16 6.11
C PHE A 266 -3.49 10.32 5.29
N ARG A 267 -4.01 9.30 4.62
CA ARG A 267 -3.21 8.42 3.74
C ARG A 267 -3.38 8.81 2.30
N ILE A 268 -2.28 8.97 1.56
CA ILE A 268 -2.33 9.22 0.12
C ILE A 268 -1.17 8.52 -0.62
N SER A 269 -1.49 7.95 -1.78
CA SER A 269 -0.49 7.54 -2.76
C SER A 269 -0.24 8.67 -3.76
N PRO A 270 1.01 8.91 -4.18
CA PRO A 270 1.31 9.88 -5.23
C PRO A 270 0.56 9.63 -6.54
N SER A 271 0.21 8.38 -6.84
CA SER A 271 -0.59 8.00 -8.01
C SER A 271 -2.05 8.51 -7.95
N GLN A 272 -2.51 8.97 -6.79
CA GLN A 272 -3.83 9.58 -6.59
C GLN A 272 -3.81 11.11 -6.81
N VAL A 273 -2.64 11.68 -7.10
CA VAL A 273 -2.48 13.10 -7.47
C VAL A 273 -1.91 13.15 -8.87
N ARG A 274 -2.54 13.92 -9.75
CA ARG A 274 -2.10 14.01 -11.14
C ARG A 274 -2.34 15.39 -11.72
N LEU A 275 -1.48 15.75 -12.66
CA LEU A 275 -1.55 16.96 -13.44
C LEU A 275 -1.89 16.59 -14.88
N VAL A 276 -2.85 17.31 -15.46
CA VAL A 276 -3.21 17.21 -16.86
C VAL A 276 -2.81 18.49 -17.57
N THR A 277 -2.15 18.37 -18.71
CA THR A 277 -1.70 19.51 -19.52
C THR A 277 -2.69 19.81 -20.65
N THR A 278 -2.59 20.97 -21.27
CA THR A 278 -3.40 21.35 -22.45
C THR A 278 -3.18 20.44 -23.64
N GLU A 279 -2.00 19.81 -23.74
CA GLU A 279 -1.64 18.85 -24.80
C GLU A 279 -2.22 17.45 -24.52
N GLY A 280 -2.99 17.28 -23.44
CA GLY A 280 -3.49 15.98 -23.03
C GLY A 280 -2.36 15.06 -22.54
N GLN A 281 -1.40 15.57 -21.77
CA GLN A 281 -0.44 14.73 -21.07
C GLN A 281 -0.90 14.49 -19.64
N LEU A 282 -0.73 13.24 -19.16
CA LEU A 282 -0.93 12.88 -17.76
C LEU A 282 0.42 12.80 -17.05
N LEU A 283 0.64 13.69 -16.08
CA LEU A 283 1.86 13.75 -15.30
C LEU A 283 1.58 13.43 -13.83
N PHE A 284 2.48 12.68 -13.21
CA PHE A 284 2.43 12.36 -11.79
C PHE A 284 3.51 13.13 -11.02
N PRO A 285 3.33 13.35 -9.71
CA PRO A 285 4.32 14.10 -8.93
C PRO A 285 5.64 13.33 -8.84
N VAL A 286 6.75 14.08 -8.92
CA VAL A 286 8.12 13.58 -8.84
C VAL A 286 8.74 13.78 -7.46
N ALA A 287 8.23 14.76 -6.71
CA ALA A 287 8.66 15.03 -5.35
C ALA A 287 7.49 15.55 -4.50
N PHE A 288 7.62 15.36 -3.19
CA PHE A 288 6.73 15.90 -2.16
C PHE A 288 7.55 16.82 -1.26
N MET A 289 7.09 18.03 -0.98
CA MET A 289 7.82 18.89 -0.05
C MET A 289 7.43 18.57 1.39
N ASP A 290 8.39 18.10 2.18
CA ASP A 290 8.21 18.03 3.63
C ASP A 290 8.34 19.43 4.23
N LYS A 291 7.23 19.89 4.80
CA LYS A 291 7.06 21.22 5.43
C LYS A 291 7.54 22.39 4.57
N GLY A 292 7.47 22.24 3.26
CA GLY A 292 7.90 23.26 2.31
C GLY A 292 9.40 23.52 2.28
N GLN A 293 10.24 22.66 2.87
CA GLN A 293 11.69 22.88 2.92
C GLN A 293 12.48 21.86 2.12
N VAL A 294 12.17 20.58 2.31
CA VAL A 294 12.94 19.48 1.71
C VAL A 294 12.05 18.73 0.74
N ALA A 295 12.48 18.67 -0.52
CA ALA A 295 11.81 17.84 -1.51
C ALA A 295 12.24 16.38 -1.33
N GLU A 296 11.29 15.54 -0.95
CA GLU A 296 11.48 14.10 -0.93
C GLU A 296 11.11 13.54 -2.30
N PRO A 297 12.04 12.85 -3.00
CA PRO A 297 11.73 12.20 -4.26
C PRO A 297 10.67 11.12 -4.05
N ILE A 298 9.78 11.00 -5.03
CA ILE A 298 8.66 10.08 -5.00
C ILE A 298 8.87 8.94 -6.00
N GLU A 299 8.59 7.72 -5.55
CA GLU A 299 8.35 6.57 -6.42
C GLU A 299 6.86 6.24 -6.42
N LEU A 300 6.22 6.28 -7.60
CA LEU A 300 4.75 6.17 -7.73
C LEU A 300 4.16 4.90 -7.10
N GLY A 301 4.93 3.82 -7.12
CA GLY A 301 4.53 2.52 -6.62
C GLY A 301 4.79 2.28 -5.14
N LYS A 302 5.83 2.91 -4.56
CA LYS A 302 6.31 2.61 -3.21
C LYS A 302 6.00 3.69 -2.20
N THR A 303 6.02 4.94 -2.63
CA THR A 303 5.89 6.05 -1.70
C THR A 303 4.45 6.13 -1.27
N HIS A 304 4.25 6.03 0.03
CA HIS A 304 2.96 6.25 0.66
C HIS A 304 3.14 7.34 1.71
N PHE A 305 2.26 8.32 1.68
CA PHE A 305 2.28 9.39 2.67
C PHE A 305 1.19 9.15 3.70
N VAL A 306 1.60 9.10 4.96
CA VAL A 306 0.72 9.03 6.11
C VAL A 306 0.97 10.29 6.93
N LEU A 307 0.03 11.23 6.85
CA LEU A 307 0.11 12.49 7.58
C LEU A 307 -0.81 12.39 8.79
N ASP A 308 -0.29 12.67 9.97
CA ASP A 308 -1.12 12.83 11.16
C ASP A 308 -1.91 14.12 11.00
N ALA A 309 -3.22 13.99 10.88
CA ALA A 309 -4.09 15.14 10.75
C ALA A 309 -4.09 15.95 12.07
N GLY A 310 -3.82 15.27 13.20
CA GLY A 310 -3.73 15.86 14.53
C GLY A 310 -5.00 16.60 14.95
N GLU A 311 -4.85 17.55 15.88
CA GLU A 311 -5.92 18.47 16.27
C GLU A 311 -6.18 19.56 15.21
N LYS A 312 -5.29 19.71 14.22
CA LYS A 312 -5.44 20.73 13.18
C LYS A 312 -6.47 20.27 12.17
N SER A 313 -7.55 21.02 11.98
CA SER A 313 -8.58 20.73 10.98
C SER A 313 -8.10 20.77 9.52
N MET A 314 -6.84 21.15 9.26
CA MET A 314 -6.33 21.37 7.90
C MET A 314 -4.92 20.80 7.73
N ILE A 315 -4.71 20.16 6.57
CA ILE A 315 -3.45 19.57 6.13
C ILE A 315 -2.98 20.32 4.89
N VAL A 316 -1.76 20.84 4.89
CA VAL A 316 -1.16 21.48 3.72
C VAL A 316 -0.15 20.53 3.07
N THR A 317 -0.25 20.36 1.76
CA THR A 317 0.65 19.50 0.97
C THR A 317 1.14 20.22 -0.27
N ASP A 318 2.41 20.00 -0.61
CA ASP A 318 3.09 20.61 -1.75
C ASP A 318 3.59 19.48 -2.67
N TRP A 319 3.01 19.41 -3.86
CA TRP A 319 3.31 18.41 -4.88
C TRP A 319 4.14 19.03 -5.98
N VAL A 320 5.25 18.39 -6.33
CA VAL A 320 6.16 18.86 -7.37
C VAL A 320 6.03 17.96 -8.58
N PHE A 321 5.84 18.56 -9.76
CA PHE A 321 5.75 17.88 -11.05
C PHE A 321 6.92 18.30 -11.94
N ALA A 322 7.46 17.34 -12.70
CA ALA A 322 8.36 17.61 -13.81
C ALA A 322 7.52 17.93 -15.05
N LEU A 323 7.46 19.20 -15.42
CA LEU A 323 6.63 19.70 -16.51
C LEU A 323 7.51 19.98 -17.75
N PRO A 324 7.22 19.40 -18.92
CA PRO A 324 7.91 19.77 -20.16
C PRO A 324 7.81 21.28 -20.44
N GLU A 325 8.84 21.87 -21.03
CA GLU A 325 8.93 23.34 -21.23
C GLU A 325 7.76 23.90 -22.05
N ASN A 326 7.29 23.15 -23.03
CA ASN A 326 6.18 23.54 -23.90
C ASN A 326 4.80 23.13 -23.35
N ALA A 327 4.74 22.35 -22.26
CA ALA A 327 3.47 21.91 -21.71
C ALA A 327 2.87 22.99 -20.80
N VAL A 328 1.56 23.24 -20.95
CA VAL A 328 0.83 24.18 -20.08
C VAL A 328 -0.08 23.37 -19.13
N PRO A 329 0.06 23.54 -17.81
CA PRO A 329 -0.80 22.83 -16.87
C PRO A 329 -2.24 23.35 -16.96
N ARG A 330 -3.20 22.44 -17.07
CA ARG A 330 -4.62 22.77 -17.27
C ARG A 330 -5.46 22.41 -16.04
N LEU A 331 -5.22 21.23 -15.48
CA LEU A 331 -6.03 20.66 -14.40
C LEU A 331 -5.13 19.89 -13.43
N VAL A 332 -5.37 20.05 -12.13
CA VAL A 332 -4.89 19.09 -11.13
C VAL A 332 -6.07 18.31 -10.56
N GLU A 333 -5.91 16.99 -10.47
CA GLU A 333 -6.86 16.11 -9.78
C GLU A 333 -6.20 15.48 -8.57
N PHE A 334 -6.97 15.39 -7.49
CA PHE A 334 -6.58 14.86 -6.20
C PHE A 334 -7.64 13.87 -5.70
N LYS A 335 -7.22 12.66 -5.31
CA LYS A 335 -8.08 11.59 -4.77
C LYS A 335 -9.43 11.48 -5.50
N GLN A 336 -9.35 11.18 -6.79
CA GLN A 336 -10.47 10.97 -7.71
C GLN A 336 -11.39 12.17 -7.98
N LEU A 337 -12.05 12.72 -6.96
CA LEU A 337 -13.17 13.65 -7.13
C LEU A 337 -12.74 15.12 -7.12
N ALA A 338 -11.74 15.50 -6.31
CA ALA A 338 -11.30 16.89 -6.21
C ALA A 338 -10.50 17.30 -7.45
N ARG A 339 -11.05 18.22 -8.25
CA ARG A 339 -10.46 18.70 -9.50
C ARG A 339 -10.41 20.22 -9.50
N PHE A 340 -9.26 20.77 -9.86
CA PHE A 340 -9.03 22.21 -9.90
C PHE A 340 -8.45 22.61 -11.25
N ALA A 341 -9.13 23.54 -11.93
CA ALA A 341 -8.58 24.20 -13.10
C ALA A 341 -7.40 25.08 -12.66
N ILE A 342 -6.31 25.02 -13.42
CA ILE A 342 -5.12 25.83 -13.19
C ILE A 342 -5.22 27.03 -14.12
N VAL A 343 -5.34 28.22 -13.53
CA VAL A 343 -5.38 29.49 -14.27
C VAL A 343 -3.97 30.06 -14.30
N GLU A 344 -3.39 30.12 -15.50
CA GLU A 344 -2.10 30.76 -15.84
C GLU A 344 -1.06 30.75 -14.71
N PRO A 345 -0.25 29.68 -14.59
CA PRO A 345 0.68 29.56 -13.47
C PRO A 345 1.74 30.67 -13.52
N LYS A 346 1.85 31.43 -12.43
CA LYS A 346 2.88 32.46 -12.31
C LYS A 346 4.25 31.81 -12.14
N THR A 347 5.27 32.34 -12.82
CA THR A 347 6.67 31.99 -12.54
C THR A 347 7.14 32.76 -11.32
N ARG A 348 7.70 32.06 -10.32
CA ARG A 348 8.34 32.69 -9.18
C ARG A 348 9.39 31.79 -8.54
N ALA A 349 10.28 32.39 -7.75
CA ALA A 349 11.19 31.63 -6.90
C ALA A 349 10.37 30.78 -5.90
N TYR A 350 10.86 29.59 -5.60
CA TYR A 350 10.25 28.77 -4.57
C TYR A 350 10.41 29.45 -3.21
N ALA A 351 9.29 29.69 -2.53
CA ALA A 351 9.25 30.20 -1.17
C ALA A 351 8.51 29.18 -0.29
N ALA A 352 9.24 28.63 0.69
CA ALA A 352 8.67 27.79 1.73
C ALA A 352 7.56 28.56 2.47
N VAL A 353 6.45 27.91 2.79
CA VAL A 353 5.53 28.46 3.81
C VAL A 353 6.18 28.26 5.17
N SER A 354 5.78 29.09 6.14
CA SER A 354 6.08 28.82 7.54
C SER A 354 5.78 27.36 7.90
N GLU A 355 6.72 26.70 8.57
CA GLU A 355 6.60 25.31 9.02
C GLU A 355 5.29 25.08 9.81
N ALA A 356 4.83 26.11 10.53
CA ALA A 356 3.59 26.08 11.31
C ALA A 356 2.33 25.85 10.46
N ALA A 357 2.36 26.14 9.15
CA ALA A 357 1.26 25.89 8.23
C ALA A 357 1.07 24.40 7.91
N TYR A 358 2.11 23.57 8.09
CA TYR A 358 2.06 22.14 7.79
C TYR A 358 1.60 21.32 9.00
N SER A 359 0.95 20.19 8.71
CA SER A 359 0.63 19.21 9.75
C SER A 359 1.90 18.43 10.11
N PRO A 360 2.15 18.17 11.40
CA PRO A 360 3.33 17.42 11.81
C PRO A 360 3.25 15.98 11.28
N ARG A 361 4.31 15.51 10.62
CA ARG A 361 4.45 14.09 10.26
C ARG A 361 4.85 13.27 11.48
N LYS A 362 3.91 13.02 12.39
CA LYS A 362 4.20 12.22 13.59
C LYS A 362 4.36 10.72 13.34
N TYR A 363 4.05 10.23 12.14
CA TYR A 363 4.08 8.78 11.87
C TYR A 363 5.49 8.20 12.03
N ARG A 364 6.56 8.94 11.66
CA ARG A 364 7.95 8.51 11.89
C ARG A 364 8.36 8.54 13.36
N ASP A 365 7.83 9.49 14.13
CA ASP A 365 8.21 9.70 15.53
C ASP A 365 7.27 9.00 16.53
N ASN A 366 6.37 8.14 16.04
CA ASN A 366 5.56 7.34 16.94
C ASN A 366 6.51 6.33 17.63
N PRO A 367 6.67 6.35 18.97
CA PRO A 367 7.64 5.53 19.72
C PRO A 367 7.44 4.00 19.57
N ALA A 368 6.41 3.62 18.82
CA ALA A 368 6.10 2.27 18.40
C ALA A 368 6.89 1.77 17.17
N THR A 369 7.64 2.62 16.47
CA THR A 369 8.47 2.19 15.34
C THR A 369 9.86 1.85 15.83
N VAL A 370 10.16 0.56 15.96
CA VAL A 370 11.50 0.09 16.34
C VAL A 370 12.31 -0.15 15.06
N SER A 371 13.29 0.70 14.82
CA SER A 371 14.21 0.56 13.70
C SER A 371 15.41 -0.28 14.11
N PHE A 372 15.57 -1.45 13.51
CA PHE A 372 16.73 -2.31 13.69
C PHE A 372 17.74 -2.06 12.57
N GLN A 373 18.92 -1.57 12.93
CA GLN A 373 20.05 -1.50 12.01
C GLN A 373 20.89 -2.77 12.17
N PHE A 374 20.90 -3.62 11.14
CA PHE A 374 21.76 -4.79 11.11
C PHE A 374 23.07 -4.45 10.41
N ALA A 375 24.19 -4.85 11.01
CA ALA A 375 25.50 -4.78 10.37
C ALA A 375 26.21 -6.13 10.49
N ASP A 376 26.83 -6.56 9.40
CA ASP A 376 27.81 -7.62 9.40
C ASP A 376 29.06 -7.09 10.10
N VAL A 377 29.60 -7.85 11.06
CA VAL A 377 30.80 -7.46 11.78
C VAL A 377 31.91 -8.40 11.35
N ALA A 378 32.79 -7.91 10.47
CA ALA A 378 33.96 -8.65 10.06
C ALA A 378 34.87 -8.95 11.28
N ALA A 379 35.73 -9.97 11.16
CA ALA A 379 36.62 -10.39 12.24
C ALA A 379 37.57 -9.29 12.76
N ASN A 380 37.80 -8.24 11.96
CA ASN A 380 38.58 -7.06 12.34
C ASN A 380 37.74 -5.96 13.02
N GLY A 381 36.46 -6.21 13.33
CA GLY A 381 35.53 -5.27 13.93
C GLY A 381 34.86 -4.31 12.94
N THR A 382 35.13 -4.42 11.63
CA THR A 382 34.51 -3.55 10.62
C THR A 382 33.03 -3.90 10.49
N LYS A 383 32.16 -2.92 10.70
CA LYS A 383 30.71 -3.05 10.58
C LYS A 383 30.25 -2.67 9.17
N THR A 384 29.70 -3.62 8.41
CA THR A 384 29.10 -3.38 7.09
C THR A 384 27.58 -3.44 7.23
N PRO A 385 26.83 -2.35 7.02
CA PRO A 385 25.38 -2.37 7.19
C PRO A 385 24.72 -3.35 6.20
N LEU A 386 23.93 -4.30 6.72
CA LEU A 386 23.30 -5.36 5.92
C LEU A 386 21.90 -4.98 5.46
N LYS A 387 21.09 -4.32 6.31
CA LYS A 387 19.81 -3.68 5.96
C LYS A 387 19.21 -3.00 7.21
N ASN A 388 18.42 -1.95 7.02
CA ASN A 388 17.53 -1.47 8.07
C ASN A 388 16.20 -2.25 7.99
N VAL A 389 15.72 -2.75 9.13
CA VAL A 389 14.37 -3.33 9.25
C VAL A 389 13.60 -2.46 10.23
N GLU A 390 12.49 -1.91 9.78
CA GLU A 390 11.59 -1.12 10.61
C GLU A 390 10.41 -2.01 11.03
N VAL A 391 10.15 -2.10 12.34
CA VAL A 391 9.00 -2.83 12.88
C VAL A 391 8.01 -1.82 13.45
N PHE A 392 6.80 -1.81 12.89
CA PHE A 392 5.71 -0.93 13.30
C PHE A 392 4.84 -1.62 14.35
N ILE A 393 4.76 -1.08 15.57
CA ILE A 393 3.90 -1.61 16.64
C ILE A 393 2.59 -0.82 16.72
N THR A 394 1.56 -1.23 15.99
CA THR A 394 0.25 -0.55 16.10
C THR A 394 -0.53 -1.04 17.32
N ALA A 395 -0.62 -0.22 18.38
CA ALA A 395 -1.61 -0.41 19.45
C ALA A 395 -2.90 0.36 19.10
N ALA A 396 -4.01 -0.37 18.87
CA ALA A 396 -5.29 0.25 18.52
C ALA A 396 -6.14 0.65 19.74
N GLY A 397 -6.73 1.85 19.69
CA GLY A 397 -7.84 2.31 20.54
C GLY A 397 -7.48 2.65 22.00
N ALA A 398 -8.48 2.60 22.90
CA ALA A 398 -8.36 2.93 24.33
C ALA A 398 -7.27 2.16 25.10
N LYS A 399 -6.76 1.06 24.52
CA LYS A 399 -5.63 0.29 25.05
C LYS A 399 -4.27 0.98 24.88
N LYS A 400 -4.14 1.98 24.00
CA LYS A 400 -2.90 2.75 23.79
C LYS A 400 -2.52 3.54 25.05
N ARG A 401 -3.44 4.36 25.60
CA ARG A 401 -3.22 5.08 26.87
C ARG A 401 -2.88 4.13 28.02
N ALA A 402 -3.60 3.02 28.16
CA ALA A 402 -3.33 2.05 29.22
C ALA A 402 -1.97 1.34 29.09
N ILE A 403 -1.41 1.23 27.88
CA ILE A 403 -0.07 0.69 27.64
C ILE A 403 0.99 1.76 27.94
N ASP A 404 0.77 2.99 27.49
CA ASP A 404 1.69 4.12 27.74
C ASP A 404 1.80 4.44 29.26
N ASP A 405 0.68 4.39 29.98
CA ASP A 405 0.63 4.55 31.44
C ASP A 405 1.37 3.42 32.16
N LYS A 406 1.23 2.17 31.67
CA LYS A 406 1.89 0.98 32.23
C LYS A 406 3.41 0.98 31.97
N PHE A 407 3.84 1.46 30.81
CA PHE A 407 5.26 1.64 30.49
C PHE A 407 5.90 2.71 31.40
N THR A 408 5.20 3.80 31.64
CA THR A 408 5.64 4.87 32.55
C THR A 408 5.74 4.39 34.00
N GLU A 409 4.79 3.57 34.45
CA GLU A 409 4.79 2.95 35.78
C GLU A 409 5.94 1.93 35.95
N ALA A 410 6.19 1.11 34.92
CA ALA A 410 7.27 0.13 34.91
C ALA A 410 8.67 0.78 34.91
N ALA A 411 8.85 1.88 34.18
CA ALA A 411 10.10 2.64 34.14
C ALA A 411 10.46 3.19 35.54
N LYS A 412 9.49 3.78 36.25
CA LYS A 412 9.69 4.27 37.63
C LYS A 412 10.02 3.15 38.62
N LEU A 413 9.44 1.96 38.43
CA LEU A 413 9.68 0.81 39.30
C LEU A 413 11.09 0.21 39.08
N LEU A 414 11.63 0.35 37.88
CA LEU A 414 12.97 -0.12 37.51
C LEU A 414 14.07 0.85 37.95
N GLU A 415 13.83 2.17 37.89
CA GLU A 415 14.75 3.18 38.47
C GLU A 415 14.95 2.96 39.98
N GLY A 416 13.90 2.61 40.73
CA GLY A 416 14.02 2.29 42.15
C GLY A 416 14.81 1.01 42.43
N LYS A 417 14.67 -0.02 41.59
CA LYS A 417 15.34 -1.32 41.79
C LYS A 417 16.77 -1.37 41.29
N ALA A 418 17.13 -0.53 40.32
CA ALA A 418 18.52 -0.40 39.85
C ALA A 418 19.43 0.13 40.97
N ALA A 419 18.92 1.02 41.84
CA ALA A 419 19.62 1.52 43.01
C ALA A 419 19.86 0.41 44.06
N ASP A 420 18.86 -0.43 44.32
CA ASP A 420 18.98 -1.55 45.26
C ASP A 420 19.91 -2.67 44.74
N TRP A 421 19.92 -2.88 43.42
CA TRP A 421 20.74 -3.91 42.80
C TRP A 421 22.23 -3.55 42.82
N ALA A 422 22.56 -2.27 42.64
CA ALA A 422 23.94 -1.76 42.76
C ALA A 422 24.51 -1.94 44.19
N ALA A 423 23.67 -1.90 45.22
CA ALA A 423 24.08 -2.06 46.62
C ALA A 423 24.39 -3.53 47.01
N SER A 424 23.83 -4.52 46.31
CA SER A 424 23.94 -5.95 46.69
C SER A 424 25.14 -6.70 46.09
N ARG A 425 25.91 -6.06 45.19
CA ARG A 425 26.97 -6.71 44.40
C ARG A 425 28.25 -7.04 45.17
N ASN A 426 28.43 -6.54 46.38
CA ASN A 426 29.69 -6.64 47.12
C ASN A 426 29.87 -7.89 48.02
N GLY A 427 28.98 -8.91 47.95
CA GLY A 427 29.00 -10.02 48.92
C GLY A 427 28.96 -11.46 48.39
N TRP A 428 28.93 -11.70 47.07
CA TRP A 428 28.54 -13.01 46.53
C TRP A 428 29.63 -13.75 45.71
N GLY A 429 30.87 -13.25 45.73
CA GLY A 429 31.96 -13.82 44.93
C GLY A 429 32.36 -15.25 45.29
N ASP A 430 32.35 -15.61 46.58
CA ASP A 430 33.07 -16.82 47.03
C ASP A 430 32.19 -18.06 47.27
N HIS A 431 30.85 -17.92 47.27
CA HIS A 431 29.95 -19.06 47.56
C HIS A 431 29.43 -19.83 46.34
N LEU A 432 29.66 -19.34 45.12
CA LEU A 432 29.09 -19.92 43.89
C LEU A 432 29.87 -21.13 43.32
N MET A 433 31.08 -21.42 43.82
CA MET A 433 31.94 -22.47 43.28
C MET A 433 31.84 -23.83 43.99
N ALA A 434 31.11 -23.94 45.11
CA ALA A 434 31.25 -25.11 46.00
C ALA A 434 30.13 -26.17 45.92
N ASN A 435 28.90 -25.86 45.48
CA ASN A 435 27.83 -26.88 45.39
C ASN A 435 26.66 -26.49 44.45
N PRO A 436 26.72 -26.87 43.16
CA PRO A 436 25.67 -26.57 42.18
C PRO A 436 24.34 -27.30 42.46
N ALA A 437 24.38 -28.48 43.09
CA ALA A 437 23.19 -29.30 43.35
C ALA A 437 22.29 -28.71 44.44
N GLY A 438 22.87 -28.06 45.46
CA GLY A 438 22.12 -27.40 46.53
C GLY A 438 21.32 -26.15 46.09
N LEU A 439 21.72 -25.52 44.98
CA LEU A 439 21.05 -24.36 44.38
C LEU A 439 19.78 -24.75 43.59
N ILE A 440 19.79 -25.93 42.99
CA ILE A 440 18.63 -26.48 42.28
C ILE A 440 17.52 -26.86 43.28
N GLU A 441 17.89 -27.44 44.42
CA GLU A 441 16.94 -27.82 45.48
C GLU A 441 16.31 -26.60 46.19
N LYS A 442 17.13 -25.57 46.52
CA LYS A 442 16.65 -24.35 47.19
C LYS A 442 15.84 -23.42 46.28
N SER A 443 16.18 -23.34 44.98
CA SER A 443 15.34 -22.60 44.02
C SER A 443 13.98 -23.27 43.81
N ARG A 444 13.93 -24.61 43.80
CA ARG A 444 12.68 -25.40 43.74
C ARG A 444 11.75 -25.11 44.92
N LEU A 445 12.26 -25.08 46.15
CA LEU A 445 11.44 -24.89 47.34
C LEU A 445 10.98 -23.44 47.54
N THR A 446 11.76 -22.46 47.09
CA THR A 446 11.44 -21.03 47.30
C THR A 446 10.46 -20.48 46.24
N GLN A 447 10.47 -21.02 45.02
CA GLN A 447 9.52 -20.62 43.96
C GLN A 447 8.18 -21.37 44.03
N THR A 448 8.18 -22.64 44.42
CA THR A 448 6.94 -23.44 44.46
C THR A 448 6.02 -23.02 45.62
N ALA A 449 6.58 -22.50 46.73
CA ALA A 449 5.79 -22.08 47.89
C ALA A 449 5.09 -20.71 47.73
N ASN A 450 5.58 -19.84 46.85
CA ASN A 450 5.08 -18.45 46.73
C ASN A 450 4.16 -18.17 45.54
N GLN A 451 3.89 -19.14 44.66
CA GLN A 451 3.03 -18.93 43.48
C GLN A 451 1.87 -19.94 43.33
N ALA A 452 1.71 -20.90 44.24
CA ALA A 452 0.69 -21.93 44.14
C ALA A 452 -0.70 -21.54 44.68
N ARG A 453 -1.12 -20.26 44.59
CA ARG A 453 -2.45 -19.87 45.11
C ARG A 453 -3.47 -19.29 44.13
N ASP A 454 -3.14 -18.93 42.89
CA ASP A 454 -4.12 -18.21 42.05
C ASP A 454 -4.12 -18.45 40.52
N LEU A 455 -3.69 -19.62 40.02
CA LEU A 455 -3.77 -19.90 38.57
C LEU A 455 -4.62 -21.15 38.24
N ARG A 456 -5.57 -20.97 37.32
CA ARG A 456 -6.39 -22.06 36.76
C ARG A 456 -5.56 -22.98 35.87
N THR A 457 -6.00 -24.23 35.80
CA THR A 457 -5.28 -25.41 35.26
C THR A 457 -4.75 -25.30 33.82
N SER A 458 -5.31 -24.46 32.95
CA SER A 458 -4.80 -24.29 31.57
C SER A 458 -3.49 -23.50 31.48
N ASP A 459 -3.25 -22.59 32.43
CA ASP A 459 -2.02 -21.79 32.46
C ASP A 459 -0.84 -22.60 33.01
N MET A 460 -1.14 -23.62 33.82
CA MET A 460 -0.15 -24.47 34.48
C MET A 460 0.51 -25.48 33.53
N GLU A 461 -0.23 -26.06 32.58
CA GLU A 461 0.36 -26.93 31.54
C GLU A 461 1.28 -26.14 30.58
N THR A 462 0.89 -24.91 30.25
CA THR A 462 1.69 -24.01 29.40
C THR A 462 2.96 -23.54 30.11
N PHE A 463 2.87 -23.22 31.40
CA PHE A 463 4.02 -22.87 32.24
C PHE A 463 4.97 -24.05 32.49
N LEU A 464 4.44 -25.28 32.60
CA LEU A 464 5.23 -26.51 32.71
C LEU A 464 5.95 -26.86 31.40
N ALA A 465 5.39 -26.53 30.24
CA ALA A 465 6.07 -26.66 28.95
C ALA A 465 7.21 -25.64 28.81
N PHE A 466 6.98 -24.38 29.16
CA PHE A 466 7.98 -23.31 29.06
C PHE A 466 9.13 -23.45 30.08
N SER A 467 8.83 -23.84 31.33
CA SER A 467 9.85 -24.05 32.38
C SER A 467 10.77 -25.25 32.11
N ARG A 468 10.42 -26.13 31.16
CA ARG A 468 11.27 -27.23 30.68
C ARG A 468 12.14 -26.84 29.47
N ILE A 469 11.69 -25.88 28.66
CA ILE A 469 12.41 -25.39 27.48
C ILE A 469 13.62 -24.54 27.87
N VAL A 470 13.47 -23.67 28.89
CA VAL A 470 14.51 -22.73 29.32
C VAL A 470 15.79 -23.45 29.83
N PRO A 471 15.72 -24.49 30.68
CA PRO A 471 16.92 -25.24 31.09
C PRO A 471 17.59 -25.99 29.94
N MET A 472 16.84 -26.49 28.96
CA MET A 472 17.40 -27.18 27.79
C MET A 472 18.14 -26.22 26.86
N MET A 473 17.65 -24.99 26.71
CA MET A 473 18.31 -23.94 25.92
C MET A 473 19.62 -23.46 26.56
N VAL A 474 19.67 -23.37 27.90
CA VAL A 474 20.89 -23.02 28.63
C VAL A 474 21.95 -24.13 28.53
N ILE A 475 21.54 -25.42 28.58
CA ILE A 475 22.46 -26.56 28.42
C ILE A 475 22.99 -26.68 26.98
N ALA A 476 22.17 -26.35 25.98
CA ALA A 476 22.58 -26.38 24.57
C ALA A 476 23.60 -25.28 24.21
N GLN A 477 23.59 -24.15 24.91
CA GLN A 477 24.58 -23.07 24.74
C GLN A 477 25.87 -23.29 25.55
N ALA A 478 25.84 -24.11 26.61
CA ALA A 478 26.98 -24.34 27.50
C ALA A 478 27.83 -25.59 27.18
N THR A 479 27.56 -26.34 26.10
CA THR A 479 28.35 -27.54 25.76
C THR A 479 28.92 -27.55 24.34
N PRO A 480 30.14 -28.13 24.11
CA PRO A 480 30.91 -27.93 22.88
C PRO A 480 30.38 -28.64 21.61
N SER A 481 29.20 -29.28 21.66
CA SER A 481 28.65 -30.05 20.54
C SER A 481 27.28 -29.53 20.10
N GLY A 482 27.25 -28.32 19.51
CA GLY A 482 26.02 -27.63 19.11
C GLY A 482 25.20 -28.33 18.01
N ALA A 483 25.80 -29.16 17.16
CA ALA A 483 25.10 -29.76 16.01
C ALA A 483 24.01 -30.79 16.40
N ARG A 484 24.25 -31.65 17.39
CA ARG A 484 23.25 -32.64 17.85
C ARG A 484 22.10 -32.01 18.63
N ASN A 485 22.37 -30.87 19.28
CA ASN A 485 21.35 -30.15 20.06
C ASN A 485 20.38 -29.38 19.16
N VAL A 486 20.85 -28.86 18.02
CA VAL A 486 19.98 -28.21 17.02
C VAL A 486 19.05 -29.20 16.33
N GLU A 487 19.53 -30.41 16.02
CA GLU A 487 18.70 -31.47 15.42
C GLU A 487 17.63 -31.97 16.40
N ALA A 488 17.97 -32.14 17.68
CA ALA A 488 17.01 -32.49 18.72
C ALA A 488 15.98 -31.37 18.99
N LEU A 489 16.39 -30.09 18.92
CA LEU A 489 15.49 -28.95 19.06
C LEU A 489 14.52 -28.84 17.88
N ASN A 490 15.03 -29.00 16.65
CA ASN A 490 14.21 -28.97 15.43
C ASN A 490 13.20 -30.12 15.44
N LYS A 491 13.62 -31.32 15.85
CA LYS A 491 12.73 -32.47 15.99
C LYS A 491 11.64 -32.23 17.05
N TYR A 492 12.00 -31.69 18.22
CA TYR A 492 11.02 -31.37 19.26
C TYR A 492 10.03 -30.28 18.80
N PHE A 493 10.50 -29.27 18.08
CA PHE A 493 9.66 -28.22 17.52
C PHE A 493 8.67 -28.78 16.48
N ASP A 494 9.15 -29.60 15.55
CA ASP A 494 8.32 -30.17 14.48
C ASP A 494 7.35 -31.24 14.99
N ASP A 495 7.75 -32.04 15.98
CA ASP A 495 6.92 -33.14 16.51
C ASP A 495 5.92 -32.65 17.58
N THR A 496 6.24 -31.57 18.32
CA THR A 496 5.46 -31.15 19.49
C THR A 496 4.85 -29.76 19.34
N ILE A 497 5.61 -28.76 18.92
CA ILE A 497 5.14 -27.37 18.90
C ILE A 497 4.37 -27.04 17.61
N ARG A 498 4.86 -27.48 16.45
CA ARG A 498 4.20 -27.25 15.15
C ARG A 498 2.78 -27.82 15.08
N PRO A 499 2.47 -29.04 15.58
CA PRO A 499 1.09 -29.55 15.62
C PRO A 499 0.18 -28.75 16.55
N MET A 500 0.69 -28.20 17.64
CA MET A 500 -0.07 -27.35 18.57
C MET A 500 -0.40 -25.97 17.96
N LEU A 501 0.42 -25.48 17.04
CA LEU A 501 0.21 -24.22 16.33
C LEU A 501 -0.67 -24.36 15.08
N LYS A 502 -0.86 -25.59 14.58
CA LYS A 502 -1.62 -25.93 13.37
C LYS A 502 -3.08 -25.41 13.32
N PRO A 503 -3.84 -25.31 14.42
CA PRO A 503 -5.18 -24.72 14.42
C PRO A 503 -5.19 -23.20 14.21
N TYR A 504 -4.04 -22.53 14.29
CA TYR A 504 -3.89 -21.08 14.32
C TYR A 504 -3.12 -20.52 13.11
N GLU A 505 -2.91 -21.33 12.06
CA GLU A 505 -2.46 -20.87 10.74
C GLU A 505 -3.55 -19.96 10.12
N LEU A 506 -3.45 -18.65 10.38
CA LEU A 506 -4.07 -17.66 9.51
C LEU A 506 -3.46 -17.83 8.13
N ALA A 507 -4.31 -18.06 7.12
CA ALA A 507 -3.94 -18.35 5.74
C ALA A 507 -2.70 -17.56 5.31
N SER A 508 -1.55 -18.25 5.29
CA SER A 508 -0.31 -17.66 4.82
C SER A 508 -0.51 -17.35 3.34
N ASP A 509 -0.32 -16.08 2.98
CA ASP A 509 -0.18 -15.70 1.59
C ASP A 509 1.09 -16.39 1.08
N LYS A 510 0.94 -17.42 0.25
CA LYS A 510 2.03 -18.26 -0.29
C LYS A 510 3.06 -17.48 -1.13
N SER A 511 2.96 -16.16 -1.21
CA SER A 511 3.82 -15.30 -2.02
C SER A 511 5.01 -14.68 -1.26
N ASN A 512 5.08 -14.76 0.07
CA ASN A 512 6.26 -14.30 0.84
C ASN A 512 6.80 -15.39 1.77
N ASP A 513 8.02 -15.86 1.46
CA ASP A 513 8.75 -16.96 2.12
C ASP A 513 9.25 -16.61 3.55
N GLN A 514 8.77 -15.51 4.13
CA GLN A 514 9.16 -14.99 5.45
C GLN A 514 7.93 -14.90 6.37
N GLY A 515 7.56 -16.04 6.95
CA GLY A 515 6.47 -16.11 7.93
C GLY A 515 6.88 -15.44 9.24
N LEU A 516 6.18 -14.37 9.61
CA LEU A 516 6.29 -13.70 10.90
C LEU A 516 5.09 -14.11 11.78
N TYR A 517 5.36 -14.63 12.98
CA TYR A 517 4.31 -15.03 13.93
C TYR A 517 4.44 -14.22 15.22
N THR A 518 3.34 -13.58 15.66
CA THR A 518 3.31 -12.76 16.88
C THR A 518 2.20 -13.22 17.83
N ARG A 519 2.51 -13.36 19.13
CA ARG A 519 1.50 -13.62 20.18
C ARG A 519 1.74 -12.68 21.37
N LYS A 520 0.64 -12.16 21.92
CA LYS A 520 0.65 -11.38 23.17
C LYS A 520 0.75 -12.34 24.37
N VAL A 521 1.75 -12.17 25.23
CA VAL A 521 1.99 -13.04 26.39
C VAL A 521 1.72 -12.24 27.67
N SER A 522 0.49 -12.33 28.18
CA SER A 522 0.03 -11.64 29.41
C SER A 522 0.29 -10.12 29.45
N LYS A 523 0.08 -9.47 30.60
CA LYS A 523 0.06 -7.99 30.73
C LYS A 523 1.48 -7.40 30.57
N GLY A 524 1.87 -7.08 29.34
CA GLY A 524 2.97 -6.14 29.05
C GLY A 524 4.02 -6.64 28.06
N ASP A 525 4.18 -7.95 27.90
CA ASP A 525 5.32 -8.51 27.16
C ASP A 525 4.91 -9.16 25.83
N PHE A 526 5.76 -8.98 24.82
CA PHE A 526 5.61 -9.57 23.49
C PHE A 526 6.80 -10.46 23.18
N ALA A 527 6.52 -11.69 22.72
CA ALA A 527 7.48 -12.55 22.09
C ALA A 527 7.12 -12.65 20.60
N TYR A 528 8.12 -12.57 19.72
CA TYR A 528 7.93 -12.80 18.30
C TYR A 528 8.86 -13.91 17.82
N ILE A 529 8.41 -14.61 16.77
CA ILE A 529 9.19 -15.61 16.06
C ILE A 529 9.24 -15.18 14.59
N ALA A 530 10.45 -14.93 14.09
CA ALA A 530 10.69 -14.57 12.70
C ALA A 530 11.47 -15.67 12.00
N LYS A 531 11.01 -16.07 10.80
CA LYS A 531 11.77 -16.96 9.91
C LYS A 531 12.48 -16.11 8.85
N VAL A 532 13.80 -16.03 8.92
CA VAL A 532 14.62 -15.19 8.03
C VAL A 532 15.43 -16.08 7.09
N LYS A 533 15.32 -15.82 5.78
CA LYS A 533 16.09 -16.51 4.74
C LYS A 533 17.35 -15.69 4.42
N THR A 534 18.51 -16.33 4.54
CA THR A 534 19.82 -15.75 4.17
C THR A 534 20.44 -16.57 3.04
N ALA A 535 21.60 -16.13 2.53
CA ALA A 535 22.33 -16.85 1.48
C ALA A 535 22.72 -18.29 1.89
N ASP A 536 22.91 -18.54 3.19
CA ASP A 536 23.40 -19.82 3.72
C ASP A 536 22.30 -20.72 4.34
N GLY A 537 21.03 -20.28 4.31
CA GLY A 537 19.90 -21.07 4.81
C GLY A 537 18.81 -20.26 5.54
N PHE A 538 17.90 -20.99 6.19
CA PHE A 538 16.82 -20.41 6.99
C PHE A 538 17.17 -20.40 8.47
N TYR A 539 17.01 -19.25 9.11
CA TYR A 539 17.23 -19.08 10.55
C TYR A 539 15.91 -18.74 11.24
N LEU A 540 15.69 -19.35 12.40
CA LEU A 540 14.59 -19.00 13.30
C LEU A 540 15.11 -18.01 14.34
N TRP A 541 14.43 -16.89 14.49
CA TRP A 541 14.78 -15.86 15.46
C TRP A 541 13.67 -15.71 16.48
N THR A 542 14.02 -15.77 17.78
CA THR A 542 13.11 -15.53 18.89
C THR A 542 13.71 -14.47 19.81
N GLY A 543 12.89 -13.55 20.31
CA GLY A 543 13.34 -12.48 21.21
C GLY A 543 12.31 -12.15 22.28
N GLU A 544 12.82 -11.80 23.46
CA GLU A 544 12.09 -11.12 24.54
C GLU A 544 12.71 -9.73 24.75
N PHE A 545 11.88 -8.73 25.08
CA PHE A 545 12.35 -7.37 25.34
C PHE A 545 12.64 -7.14 26.83
N LYS A 546 13.85 -6.66 27.15
CA LYS A 546 14.14 -5.88 28.36
C LYS A 546 15.09 -4.73 28.03
N ALA A 547 14.82 -3.55 28.58
CA ALA A 547 15.57 -2.32 28.30
C ALA A 547 16.83 -2.18 29.19
N GLU A 548 17.86 -1.55 28.61
CA GLU A 548 19.15 -1.05 29.17
C GLU A 548 20.28 -2.09 29.36
N SER A 549 21.58 -1.85 29.08
CA SER A 549 22.45 -0.65 29.15
C SER A 549 23.73 -0.79 28.28
N LYS A 550 24.50 0.30 28.10
CA LYS A 550 25.83 0.35 27.44
C LYS A 550 26.92 -0.34 28.29
N ALA A 551 27.79 -1.14 27.65
CA ALA A 551 29.14 -1.43 28.15
C ALA A 551 30.11 -1.65 26.99
N GLU A 552 31.26 -0.97 27.06
CA GLU A 552 32.41 -1.12 26.17
C GLU A 552 33.35 -2.17 26.78
N VAL A 553 33.73 -3.21 26.02
CA VAL A 553 34.71 -4.22 26.45
C VAL A 553 35.70 -4.48 25.31
N LYS A 554 37.00 -4.34 25.61
CA LYS A 554 38.14 -4.65 24.73
C LYS A 554 38.30 -6.18 24.53
N PRO A 555 38.86 -6.64 23.39
CA PRO A 555 38.73 -8.02 22.95
C PRO A 555 39.75 -8.97 23.62
N ASP A 556 39.29 -10.19 23.88
CA ASP A 556 40.15 -11.38 24.04
C ASP A 556 39.87 -12.34 22.87
N VAL A 557 40.94 -12.89 22.30
CA VAL A 557 40.96 -13.58 21.00
C VAL A 557 40.96 -15.08 21.22
N SER A 558 39.80 -15.73 21.12
CA SER A 558 39.68 -17.08 20.54
C SER A 558 38.23 -17.53 20.44
N THR A 559 37.63 -17.47 19.25
CA THR A 559 36.76 -18.48 18.63
C THR A 559 36.10 -17.92 17.37
N LYS A 560 36.05 -18.71 16.30
CA LYS A 560 35.37 -18.36 15.04
C LYS A 560 33.85 -18.51 15.22
N ALA A 561 33.16 -17.42 15.53
CA ALA A 561 31.71 -17.31 15.39
C ALA A 561 31.35 -15.91 14.86
N ALA A 562 30.51 -15.84 13.82
CA ALA A 562 29.98 -14.57 13.33
C ALA A 562 29.14 -13.92 14.45
N THR A 563 29.55 -12.74 14.90
CA THR A 563 28.89 -12.02 15.99
C THR A 563 27.98 -10.95 15.39
N ILE A 564 26.66 -11.11 15.53
CA ILE A 564 25.69 -10.09 15.10
C ILE A 564 25.60 -9.05 16.22
N ALA A 565 26.06 -7.83 15.96
CA ALA A 565 25.96 -6.73 16.91
C ALA A 565 24.64 -5.97 16.72
N LEU A 566 23.72 -6.08 17.68
CA LEU A 566 22.52 -5.23 17.75
C LEU A 566 22.86 -3.92 18.44
N THR A 567 22.66 -2.79 17.75
CA THR A 567 22.74 -1.47 18.36
C THR A 567 21.34 -0.86 18.38
N LEU A 568 20.72 -0.83 19.56
CA LEU A 568 19.50 -0.05 19.77
C LEU A 568 19.89 1.42 19.90
N LYS A 569 19.45 2.24 18.95
CA LYS A 569 19.51 3.69 19.11
C LYS A 569 18.13 4.17 19.57
N PRO A 570 17.99 4.73 20.79
CA PRO A 570 16.83 5.55 21.07
C PRO A 570 16.90 6.78 20.14
N GLN A 571 15.80 7.09 19.45
CA GLN A 571 15.59 8.40 18.83
C GLN A 571 14.67 9.22 19.73
#